data_AF-A0A416ZM47-F1
#
_entry.id   AF-A0A416ZM47-F1
#
_cell.length_a   1.000
_cell.length_b   1.000
_cell.length_c   1.000
_cell.angle_alpha   90.00
_cell.angle_beta   90.00
_cell.angle_gamma   90.00
#
_symmetry.space_group_name_H-M   'P 1'
#
loop_
_entity.id
_entity.type
_entity.pdbx_description
1 polymer ?
#
loop_
_entity_poly.entity_id
_entity_poly.type
_entity_poly.pdbx_seq_one_letter_code
_entity_poly.pdbx_strand_id
1 'polypeptide(L)'
;MEPIYLSIQQKETGSRIKSLLRESGYTVRDIQNAMGFENPQAVYKWISGKCLPSLDNFLILSRLLNTSIEDILVIDGDIPRFRSKYREIRERLNRWYNDKIVIL
;
A
#
# COMPACT_ATOMS: atom_id res chain seq x y z
N MET A 1 20.03 11.10 -20.60
CA MET A 1 19.67 10.73 -19.22
C MET A 1 19.12 9.32 -19.30
N GLU A 2 19.57 8.40 -18.46
CA GLU A 2 18.96 7.06 -18.38
C GLU A 2 17.50 7.20 -17.91
N PRO A 3 16.52 6.55 -18.58
CA PRO A 3 15.14 6.56 -18.15
C PRO A 3 14.98 5.90 -16.77
N ILE A 4 14.15 6.50 -15.92
CA ILE A 4 13.79 5.91 -14.63
C ILE A 4 12.78 4.79 -14.90
N TYR A 5 13.15 3.56 -14.58
CA TYR A 5 12.23 2.43 -14.61
C TYR A 5 11.75 2.14 -13.18
N LEU A 6 10.47 2.43 -12.93
CA LEU A 6 9.76 1.99 -11.75
C LEU A 6 8.72 0.96 -12.19
N SER A 7 8.65 -0.15 -11.47
CA SER A 7 7.68 -1.21 -11.72
C SER A 7 6.98 -1.59 -10.43
N ILE A 8 5.65 -1.69 -10.46
CA ILE A 8 4.89 -2.18 -9.32
C ILE A 8 5.00 -3.70 -9.30
N GLN A 9 5.50 -4.23 -8.18
CA GLN A 9 5.58 -5.67 -7.93
C GLN A 9 4.20 -6.15 -7.48
N GLN A 10 3.38 -6.60 -8.43
CA GLN A 10 2.00 -6.99 -8.17
C GLN A 10 1.87 -8.05 -7.08
N LYS A 11 2.71 -9.09 -7.12
CA LYS A 11 2.64 -10.20 -6.17
C LYS A 11 2.93 -9.71 -4.75
N GLU A 12 3.98 -8.92 -4.59
CA GLU A 12 4.39 -8.34 -3.32
C GLU A 12 3.40 -7.29 -2.82
N THR A 13 2.81 -6.50 -3.71
CA THR A 13 1.74 -5.55 -3.37
C THR A 13 0.52 -6.30 -2.82
N GLY A 14 0.15 -7.44 -3.42
CA GLY A 14 -0.92 -8.30 -2.87
C GLY A 14 -0.61 -8.82 -1.47
N SER A 15 0.62 -9.29 -1.25
CA SER A 15 1.09 -9.69 0.09
C SER A 15 1.07 -8.53 1.08
N ARG A 16 1.48 -7.32 0.66
CA ARG A 16 1.47 -6.11 1.49
C ARG A 16 0.05 -5.71 1.89
N ILE A 17 -0.90 -5.72 0.96
CA ILE A 17 -2.33 -5.49 1.27
C ILE A 17 -2.78 -6.50 2.31
N LYS A 18 -2.50 -7.80 2.12
CA LYS A 18 -2.89 -8.85 3.08
C LYS A 18 -2.36 -8.59 4.49
N SER A 19 -1.09 -8.18 4.61
CA SER A 19 -0.48 -7.85 5.90
C SER A 19 -1.13 -6.62 6.53
N LEU A 20 -1.34 -5.54 5.77
CA LEU A 20 -1.98 -4.32 6.26
C LEU A 20 -3.41 -4.56 6.76
N LEU A 21 -4.20 -5.37 6.05
CA LEU A 21 -5.53 -5.77 6.49
C LEU A 21 -5.46 -6.46 7.87
N ARG A 22 -4.55 -7.42 8.01
CA ARG A 22 -4.36 -8.18 9.26
C ARG A 22 -3.87 -7.28 10.41
N GLU A 23 -2.89 -6.43 10.15
CA GLU A 23 -2.32 -5.48 11.13
C GLU A 23 -3.37 -4.49 11.63
N SER A 24 -4.28 -4.05 10.75
CA SER A 24 -5.37 -3.12 11.07
C SER A 24 -6.63 -3.81 11.60
N GLY A 25 -6.63 -5.14 11.74
CA GLY A 25 -7.79 -5.91 12.22
C GLY A 25 -8.96 -6.04 11.23
N TYR A 26 -8.76 -5.66 9.95
CA TYR A 26 -9.79 -5.80 8.92
C TYR A 26 -9.84 -7.20 8.33
N THR A 27 -11.06 -7.71 8.18
CA THR A 27 -11.33 -8.94 7.41
C THR A 27 -11.60 -8.62 5.94
N VAL A 28 -11.52 -9.64 5.09
CA VAL A 28 -11.93 -9.52 3.67
C VAL A 28 -13.39 -9.07 3.54
N ARG A 29 -14.27 -9.48 4.47
CA ARG A 29 -15.68 -9.11 4.46
C ARG A 29 -15.86 -7.63 4.80
N ASP A 30 -15.05 -7.07 5.70
CA ASP A 30 -15.12 -5.64 6.04
C ASP A 30 -14.76 -4.78 4.83
N ILE A 31 -13.71 -5.17 4.09
CA ILE A 31 -13.30 -4.48 2.87
C ILE A 31 -14.36 -4.60 1.78
N GLN A 32 -14.93 -5.80 1.59
CA GLN A 32 -16.04 -6.00 0.66
C GLN A 32 -17.22 -5.06 0.98
N ASN A 33 -17.63 -5.02 2.25
CA ASN A 33 -18.76 -4.20 2.70
C ASN A 33 -18.46 -2.70 2.51
N ALA A 34 -17.26 -2.25 2.89
CA ALA A 34 -16.85 -0.85 2.74
C ALA A 34 -16.79 -0.40 1.27
N MET A 35 -16.45 -1.31 0.35
CA MET A 35 -16.41 -1.05 -1.09
C MET A 35 -17.75 -1.26 -1.80
N GLY A 36 -18.79 -1.75 -1.09
CA GLY A 36 -20.10 -2.03 -1.67
C GLY A 36 -20.08 -3.15 -2.71
N PHE A 37 -19.11 -4.07 -2.63
CA PHE A 37 -19.05 -5.20 -3.56
C PHE A 37 -20.09 -6.27 -3.21
N GLU A 38 -20.78 -6.77 -4.23
CA GLU A 38 -21.72 -7.89 -4.07
C GLU A 38 -21.04 -9.14 -3.50
N ASN A 39 -19.77 -9.37 -3.83
CA ASN A 39 -18.99 -10.53 -3.38
C ASN A 39 -17.52 -10.16 -3.09
N PRO A 40 -16.79 -10.97 -2.29
CA PRO A 40 -15.43 -10.66 -1.87
C PRO A 40 -14.35 -11.02 -2.91
N GLN A 41 -14.73 -11.48 -4.11
CA GLN A 41 -13.79 -12.11 -5.04
C GLN A 41 -12.70 -11.16 -5.53
N ALA A 42 -13.02 -9.88 -5.69
CA ALA A 42 -12.04 -8.85 -6.05
C ALA A 42 -10.94 -8.75 -4.98
N VAL A 43 -11.33 -8.68 -3.71
CA VAL A 43 -10.40 -8.60 -2.58
C VAL A 43 -9.50 -9.83 -2.51
N TYR A 44 -10.06 -11.04 -2.71
CA TYR A 44 -9.25 -12.27 -2.77
C TYR A 44 -8.23 -12.28 -3.91
N LYS A 45 -8.57 -11.73 -5.09
CA LYS A 45 -7.63 -11.60 -6.21
C LYS A 45 -6.48 -10.63 -5.87
N TRP A 46 -6.77 -9.54 -5.17
CA TRP A 46 -5.75 -8.58 -4.75
C TRP A 46 -4.78 -9.18 -3.74
N ILE A 47 -5.28 -9.75 -2.63
CA ILE A 47 -4.41 -10.29 -1.57
C ILE A 47 -3.62 -11.54 -2.00
N SER A 48 -4.05 -12.22 -3.07
CA SER A 48 -3.29 -13.32 -3.68
C SER A 48 -2.28 -12.84 -4.74
N GLY A 49 -2.32 -11.56 -5.09
CA GLY A 49 -1.46 -10.95 -6.12
C GLY A 49 -1.81 -11.37 -7.54
N LYS A 50 -3.05 -11.83 -7.80
CA LYS A 50 -3.52 -12.19 -9.15
C LYS A 50 -3.78 -10.97 -10.02
N CYS A 51 -4.21 -9.86 -9.41
CA CYS A 51 -4.33 -8.56 -10.06
C CYS A 51 -4.19 -7.45 -9.00
N LEU A 52 -3.88 -6.24 -9.45
CA LEU A 52 -3.92 -5.06 -8.58
C LEU A 52 -5.36 -4.56 -8.39
N PRO A 53 -5.66 -3.90 -7.26
CA PRO A 53 -6.78 -2.97 -7.16
C PRO A 53 -6.71 -1.87 -8.24
N SER A 54 -7.84 -1.31 -8.62
CA SER A 54 -7.87 -0.05 -9.39
C SER A 54 -7.34 1.11 -8.53
N LEU A 55 -7.00 2.24 -9.15
CA LEU A 55 -6.57 3.43 -8.42
C LEU A 55 -7.62 3.90 -7.40
N ASP A 56 -8.90 3.87 -7.75
CA ASP A 56 -10.00 4.22 -6.84
C ASP A 56 -10.07 3.27 -5.64
N ASN A 57 -9.89 1.96 -5.88
CA ASN A 57 -9.87 0.98 -4.80
C ASN A 57 -8.63 1.13 -3.91
N PHE A 58 -7.48 1.49 -4.49
CA PHE A 58 -6.31 1.88 -3.70
C PHE A 58 -6.58 3.11 -2.84
N LEU A 59 -7.26 4.13 -3.38
CA LEU A 59 -7.63 5.32 -2.62
C LEU A 59 -8.56 4.95 -1.46
N ILE A 60 -9.56 4.10 -1.67
CA ILE A 60 -10.43 3.62 -0.60
C ILE A 60 -9.62 2.84 0.46
N LEU A 61 -8.78 1.90 0.04
CA LEU A 61 -7.89 1.15 0.95
C LEU A 61 -6.98 2.10 1.75
N SER A 62 -6.45 3.15 1.12
CA SER A 62 -5.60 4.13 1.78
C SER A 62 -6.31 4.80 2.97
N ARG A 63 -7.60 5.10 2.83
CA ARG A 63 -8.41 5.72 3.88
C ARG A 63 -8.82 4.74 4.96
N LEU A 64 -9.20 3.51 4.58
CA LEU A 64 -9.55 2.46 5.54
C LEU A 64 -8.33 2.07 6.41
N LEU A 65 -7.16 1.95 5.80
CA LEU A 65 -5.93 1.49 6.44
C LEU A 65 -5.08 2.64 7.00
N ASN A 66 -5.55 3.88 6.91
CA ASN A 66 -4.82 5.08 7.32
C ASN A 66 -3.35 5.10 6.84
N THR A 67 -3.15 4.69 5.58
CA THR A 67 -1.83 4.47 4.96
C THR A 67 -1.83 5.08 3.57
N SER A 68 -0.72 5.68 3.12
CA SER A 68 -0.64 6.23 1.75
C SER A 68 -0.71 5.14 0.68
N ILE A 69 -1.10 5.48 -0.56
CA ILE A 69 -1.09 4.49 -1.66
C ILE A 69 0.34 3.99 -1.91
N GLU A 70 1.31 4.89 -1.80
CA GLU A 70 2.73 4.63 -1.97
C GLU A 70 3.27 3.61 -0.97
N ASP A 71 2.75 3.60 0.27
CA ASP A 71 3.13 2.63 1.31
C ASP A 71 2.37 1.29 1.22
N ILE A 72 1.29 1.26 0.42
CA ILE A 72 0.60 0.01 0.02
C ILE A 72 1.35 -0.65 -1.15
N LEU A 73 1.80 0.14 -2.12
CA LEU A 73 2.48 -0.35 -3.32
C LEU A 73 3.90 -0.83 -3.01
N VAL A 74 4.23 -2.02 -3.49
CA VAL A 74 5.62 -2.49 -3.53
C VAL A 74 6.19 -2.16 -4.91
N ILE A 75 7.23 -1.33 -4.96
CA ILE A 75 7.84 -0.83 -6.19
C ILE A 75 9.27 -1.37 -6.29
N ASP A 76 9.60 -2.00 -7.42
CA ASP A 76 10.97 -2.34 -7.81
C ASP A 76 11.49 -1.29 -8.79
N GLY A 77 12.77 -0.96 -8.64
CA GLY A 77 13.41 0.20 -9.26
C GLY A 77 13.79 1.28 -8.24
N ASP A 78 14.77 2.08 -8.61
CA ASP A 78 15.28 3.18 -7.79
C ASP A 78 15.22 4.47 -8.61
N ILE A 79 14.97 5.60 -7.95
CA ILE A 79 15.21 6.91 -8.55
C ILE A 79 16.68 7.23 -8.24
N PRO A 80 17.61 7.10 -9.22
CA PRO A 80 19.05 7.14 -8.92
C PRO A 80 19.50 8.43 -8.22
N ARG A 81 18.76 9.53 -8.42
CA ARG A 81 19.01 10.84 -7.82
C ARG A 81 18.58 10.98 -6.35
N PHE A 82 17.64 10.19 -5.86
CA PHE A 82 17.02 10.41 -4.54
C PHE A 82 17.57 9.52 -3.42
N ARG A 83 18.23 8.40 -3.75
CA ARG A 83 18.74 7.43 -2.77
C ARG A 83 19.76 8.01 -1.78
N SER A 84 20.62 8.95 -2.18
CA SER A 84 21.59 9.53 -1.24
C SER A 84 21.07 10.80 -0.54
N LYS A 85 20.31 11.65 -1.24
CA LYS A 85 19.98 12.99 -0.74
C LYS A 85 18.83 13.01 0.27
N TYR A 86 17.86 12.10 0.17
CA TYR A 86 16.62 12.17 0.96
C TYR A 86 16.30 10.92 1.77
N ARG A 87 17.18 9.91 1.76
CA ARG A 87 16.98 8.66 2.51
C ARG A 87 16.77 8.93 4.00
N GLU A 88 17.64 9.74 4.57
CA GLU A 88 17.58 10.14 5.98
C GLU A 88 16.31 10.96 6.30
N ILE A 89 15.91 11.84 5.38
CA ILE A 89 14.71 12.67 5.55
C ILE A 89 13.44 11.80 5.47
N ARG A 90 13.35 10.86 4.52
CA ARG A 90 12.23 9.91 4.42
C ARG A 90 12.14 9.03 5.67
N GLU A 91 13.26 8.49 6.14
CA GLU A 91 13.29 7.66 7.36
C GLU A 91 12.90 8.44 8.62
N ARG A 92 13.25 9.74 8.69
CA ARG A 92 12.84 10.61 9.79
C ARG A 92 11.36 10.99 9.72
N LEU A 93 10.83 11.30 8.54
CA LEU A 93 9.42 11.63 8.34
C LEU A 93 8.51 10.43 8.61
N ASN A 94 8.88 9.24 8.12
CA ASN A 94 8.13 8.02 8.38
C ASN A 94 8.10 7.68 9.87
N ARG A 95 9.23 7.81 10.58
CA ARG A 95 9.26 7.66 12.05
C ARG A 95 8.38 8.69 12.75
N TRP A 96 8.53 9.97 12.43
CA TRP A 96 7.75 11.04 13.03
C TRP A 96 6.24 10.88 12.81
N TYR A 97 5.83 10.45 11.61
CA TYR A 97 4.42 10.21 11.30
C TYR A 97 3.87 9.02 12.09
N ASN A 98 4.61 7.91 12.13
CA ASN A 98 4.20 6.71 12.88
C ASN A 98 4.18 6.94 14.40
N ASP A 99 5.15 7.68 14.95
CA ASP A 99 5.21 8.01 16.38
C ASP A 99 4.04 8.91 16.81
N LYS A 100 3.54 9.79 15.94
CA LYS A 100 2.37 10.63 16.22
C LYS A 100 1.04 9.89 16.17
N ILE A 101 0.97 8.78 15.44
CA ILE A 101 -0.24 7.95 15.33
C ILE A 101 -0.38 7.04 16.56
N VAL A 102 0.72 6.63 17.21
CA VAL A 102 0.72 5.75 18.39
C VAL A 102 0.33 6.46 19.70
N ILE A 103 0.25 7.80 19.70
CA ILE A 103 0.01 8.63 20.90
C ILE A 103 -1.42 9.24 20.93
N LEU A 104 -2.29 8.89 19.97
CA LEU A 104 -3.72 9.23 19.96
C LEU A 104 -4.57 7.96 20.02
#